data_AF-A0A520RY12-F1
#
_entry.id   AF-A0A520RY12-F1
#
_cell.length_a   1.000
_cell.length_b   1.000
_cell.length_c   1.000
_cell.angle_alpha   90.00
_cell.angle_beta   90.00
_cell.angle_gamma   90.00
#
_symmetry.space_group_name_H-M   'P 1'
#
loop_
_entity.id
_entity.type
_entity.pdbx_description
1 polymer ?
#
loop_
_entity_poly.entity_id
_entity_poly.type
_entity_poly.pdbx_seq_one_letter_code
_entity_poly.pdbx_strand_id
1 'polypeptide(L)'
;MIFADDFNENARLLLEGGVTAIPTEGIWGLSCSISEEHAIERVLRVKQRDPAKGLITLVKSFDELAHWFACPVSDVARDEIGRPSTWIIPVNSDCPRILTGGRDSMAVRRIKMPALIHLIANVGPLVSTSANRSGRPAYQFRWQVMNQLGHLVDHVARGRTQGYRQPSTIRNMQTGTIIRE
;
A
#
# COMPACT_ATOMS: atom_id res chain seq x y z
N MET A 1 -19.27 -6.59 -1.20
CA MET A 1 -18.82 -5.35 -0.54
C MET A 1 -17.39 -5.55 -0.07
N ILE A 2 -16.57 -4.50 -0.15
CA ILE A 2 -15.23 -4.47 0.46
C ILE A 2 -15.42 -3.89 1.86
N PHE A 3 -14.79 -4.49 2.86
CA PHE A 3 -15.09 -4.29 4.28
C PHE A 3 -16.54 -4.66 4.61
N ALA A 4 -16.95 -5.89 4.25
CA ALA A 4 -18.28 -6.44 4.52
C ALA A 4 -18.48 -6.60 6.04
N ASP A 5 -18.74 -5.47 6.70
CA ASP A 5 -19.09 -5.24 8.11
C ASP A 5 -17.91 -5.13 9.09
N ASP A 6 -16.69 -4.91 8.61
CA ASP A 6 -15.51 -4.77 9.47
C ASP A 6 -14.71 -3.49 9.20
N PHE A 7 -15.32 -2.47 8.61
CA PHE A 7 -14.67 -1.18 8.36
C PHE A 7 -14.12 -0.55 9.64
N ASN A 8 -14.96 -0.42 10.67
CA ASN A 8 -14.58 0.19 11.94
C ASN A 8 -13.44 -0.56 12.63
N GLU A 9 -13.43 -1.89 12.54
CA GLU A 9 -12.36 -2.70 13.13
C GLU A 9 -11.04 -2.52 12.38
N ASN A 10 -11.06 -2.50 11.04
CA ASN A 10 -9.87 -2.19 10.26
C ASN A 10 -9.36 -0.78 10.57
N ALA A 11 -10.25 0.21 10.66
CA ALA A 11 -9.86 1.59 10.94
C ALA A 11 -9.22 1.74 12.33
N ARG A 12 -9.88 1.18 13.35
CA ARG A 12 -9.40 1.15 14.74
C ARG A 12 -8.03 0.51 14.84
N LEU A 13 -7.86 -0.71 14.30
CA LEU A 13 -6.59 -1.42 14.35
C LEU A 13 -5.47 -0.65 13.65
N LEU A 14 -5.72 -0.07 12.48
CA LEU A 14 -4.71 0.71 11.76
C LEU A 14 -4.27 1.96 12.52
N LEU A 15 -5.20 2.64 13.20
CA LEU A 15 -4.93 3.81 14.05
C LEU A 15 -4.17 3.44 15.32
N GLU A 16 -4.31 2.20 15.81
CA GLU A 16 -3.62 1.69 17.00
C GLU A 16 -2.26 1.03 16.68
N GLY A 17 -1.72 1.18 15.46
CA GLY A 17 -0.44 0.55 15.07
C GLY A 17 -0.55 -0.93 14.67
N GLY A 18 -1.77 -1.38 14.39
CA GLY A 18 -2.04 -2.73 13.91
C GLY A 18 -1.61 -2.97 12.46
N VAL A 19 -1.36 -4.24 12.13
CA VAL A 19 -1.16 -4.72 10.76
C VAL A 19 -2.39 -5.49 10.34
N THR A 20 -3.03 -5.03 9.27
CA THR A 20 -4.23 -5.64 8.70
C THR A 20 -3.96 -6.14 7.29
N ALA A 21 -4.57 -7.26 6.91
CA ALA A 21 -4.57 -7.71 5.52
C ALA A 21 -5.82 -7.20 4.79
N ILE A 22 -5.62 -6.33 3.80
CA ILE A 22 -6.67 -5.59 3.09
C ILE A 22 -6.72 -5.99 1.61
N PRO A 23 -7.90 -6.27 1.03
CA PRO A 23 -8.00 -6.47 -0.41
C PRO A 23 -7.75 -5.15 -1.16
N THR A 24 -7.00 -5.20 -2.26
CA THR A 24 -6.82 -4.08 -3.20
C THR A 24 -7.49 -4.42 -4.54
N GLU A 25 -7.15 -3.71 -5.61
CA GLU A 25 -7.71 -3.94 -6.94
C GLU A 25 -7.43 -5.38 -7.43
N GLY A 26 -6.20 -5.89 -7.25
CA GLY A 26 -5.80 -7.19 -7.80
C GLY A 26 -5.42 -8.28 -6.79
N ILE A 27 -4.89 -7.88 -5.63
CA ILE A 27 -4.34 -8.81 -4.63
C ILE A 27 -4.64 -8.30 -3.22
N TRP A 28 -4.42 -9.15 -2.23
CA TRP A 28 -4.40 -8.72 -0.83
C TRP A 28 -3.07 -8.07 -0.49
N GLY A 29 -3.12 -7.01 0.32
CA GLY A 29 -1.96 -6.32 0.85
C GLY A 29 -1.88 -6.44 2.38
N LEU A 30 -0.68 -6.58 2.92
CA LEU A 30 -0.38 -6.31 4.33
C LEU A 30 -0.25 -4.80 4.47
N SER A 31 -1.06 -4.20 5.31
CA SER A 31 -1.17 -2.76 5.44
C SER A 31 -1.09 -2.31 6.89
N CYS A 32 -0.46 -1.16 7.10
CA CYS A 32 -0.36 -0.48 8.40
C CYS A 32 -0.24 1.04 8.17
N SER A 33 -0.43 1.82 9.22
CA SER A 33 -0.24 3.28 9.18
C SER A 33 1.22 3.64 8.83
N ILE A 34 1.41 4.68 8.02
CA ILE A 34 2.76 5.21 7.73
C ILE A 34 3.42 5.87 8.95
N SER A 35 2.64 6.25 9.96
CA SER A 35 3.13 6.91 11.18
C SER A 35 3.64 5.93 12.23
N GLU A 36 3.42 4.64 12.04
CA GLU A 36 3.66 3.60 13.04
C GLU A 36 4.85 2.74 12.64
N GLU A 37 6.07 3.19 12.96
CA GLU A 37 7.31 2.54 12.54
C GLU A 37 7.36 1.06 12.96
N HIS A 38 6.93 0.76 14.19
CA HIS A 38 6.87 -0.61 14.70
C HIS A 38 5.94 -1.53 13.87
N ALA A 39 4.85 -0.97 13.31
CA ALA A 39 3.93 -1.70 12.45
C ALA A 39 4.54 -1.95 11.07
N ILE A 40 5.29 -0.98 10.53
CA ILE A 40 6.03 -1.11 9.27
C ILE A 40 7.08 -2.21 9.38
N GLU A 41 7.85 -2.24 10.48
CA GLU A 41 8.80 -3.33 10.75
C GLU A 41 8.08 -4.69 10.82
N ARG A 42 6.91 -4.73 11.47
CA ARG A 42 6.12 -5.95 11.57
C ARG A 42 5.65 -6.43 10.20
N VAL A 43 5.21 -5.53 9.31
CA VAL A 43 4.92 -5.86 7.90
C VAL A 43 6.14 -6.49 7.23
N LEU A 44 7.33 -5.92 7.39
CA LEU A 44 8.58 -6.46 6.83
C LEU A 44 8.90 -7.85 7.38
N ARG A 45 8.74 -8.07 8.69
CA ARG A 45 8.92 -9.37 9.36
C ARG A 45 7.95 -10.43 8.86
N VAL A 46 6.64 -10.13 8.84
CA VAL A 46 5.59 -11.05 8.35
C VAL A 46 5.85 -11.43 6.89
N LYS A 47 6.27 -10.46 6.07
CA LYS A 47 6.59 -10.68 4.67
C LYS A 47 7.92 -11.43 4.46
N GLN A 48 8.82 -11.43 5.46
CA GLN A 48 10.22 -11.83 5.30
C GLN A 48 10.86 -11.06 4.13
N ARG A 49 10.72 -9.73 4.14
CA ARG A 49 11.21 -8.84 3.08
C ARG A 49 12.43 -8.08 3.58
N ASP A 50 13.44 -8.02 2.71
CA ASP A 50 14.56 -7.09 2.84
C ASP A 50 14.05 -5.63 2.85
N PRO A 51 14.27 -4.86 3.93
CA PRO A 51 13.86 -3.47 4.04
C PRO A 51 14.38 -2.59 2.89
N ALA A 52 15.56 -2.89 2.32
CA ALA A 52 16.18 -2.11 1.24
C ALA A 52 15.39 -2.14 -0.09
N LYS A 53 14.41 -3.03 -0.21
CA LYS A 53 13.51 -3.08 -1.36
C LYS A 53 12.38 -2.06 -1.30
N GLY A 54 12.26 -1.31 -0.20
CA GLY A 54 11.20 -0.33 0.02
C GLY A 54 9.80 -0.95 0.06
N LEU A 55 8.81 -0.12 0.37
CA LEU A 55 7.40 -0.45 0.45
C LEU A 55 6.58 0.50 -0.42
N ILE A 56 5.32 0.15 -0.69
CA ILE A 56 4.40 1.03 -1.42
C ILE A 56 3.59 1.79 -0.38
N THR A 57 3.42 3.09 -0.57
CA THR A 57 2.48 3.89 0.21
C THR A 57 1.19 4.10 -0.60
N LEU A 58 0.05 3.81 0.01
CA LEU A 58 -1.27 3.99 -0.56
C LEU A 58 -1.86 5.30 -0.08
N VAL A 59 -2.34 6.11 -1.02
CA VAL A 59 -2.93 7.43 -0.76
C VAL A 59 -4.27 7.57 -1.48
N LYS A 60 -5.15 8.43 -0.99
CA LYS A 60 -6.32 8.89 -1.77
C LYS A 60 -5.95 10.04 -2.71
N SER A 61 -4.99 10.88 -2.33
CA SER A 61 -4.40 11.91 -3.19
C SER A 61 -2.89 12.00 -2.94
N PHE A 62 -2.12 12.30 -3.98
CA PHE A 62 -0.69 12.59 -3.84
C PHE A 62 -0.42 13.78 -2.92
N ASP A 63 -1.38 14.69 -2.77
CA ASP A 63 -1.25 15.88 -1.91
C ASP A 63 -1.06 15.51 -0.43
N GLU A 64 -1.50 14.31 0.01
CA GLU A 64 -1.30 13.82 1.38
C GLU A 64 0.19 13.68 1.75
N LEU A 65 1.05 13.49 0.76
CA LEU A 65 2.49 13.28 0.93
C LEU A 65 3.33 14.33 0.20
N ALA A 66 2.72 15.38 -0.36
CA ALA A 66 3.41 16.35 -1.21
C ALA A 66 4.58 17.05 -0.51
N HIS A 67 4.50 17.23 0.81
CA HIS A 67 5.57 17.82 1.63
C HIS A 67 6.87 16.97 1.65
N TRP A 68 6.81 15.69 1.31
CA TRP A 68 8.00 14.82 1.18
C TRP A 68 8.55 14.75 -0.24
N PHE A 69 7.83 15.22 -1.26
CA PHE A 69 8.24 15.05 -2.64
C PHE A 69 9.29 16.09 -3.06
N ALA A 70 10.34 15.62 -3.73
CA ALA A 70 11.39 16.47 -4.31
C ALA A 70 11.10 16.83 -5.78
N CYS A 71 9.91 16.52 -6.29
CA CYS A 71 9.44 16.91 -7.61
C CYS A 71 7.92 17.15 -7.59
N PRO A 72 7.36 17.95 -8.53
CA PRO A 72 5.92 18.06 -8.67
C PRO A 72 5.29 16.73 -9.09
N VAL A 73 4.03 16.53 -8.70
CA VAL A 73 3.19 15.43 -9.20
C VAL A 73 2.77 15.79 -10.63
N SER A 74 3.08 14.92 -11.59
CA SER A 74 2.74 15.12 -13.00
C SER A 74 1.24 15.07 -13.26
N ASP A 75 0.77 15.78 -14.28
CA ASP A 75 -0.64 15.76 -14.70
C ASP A 75 -1.08 14.35 -15.09
N VAL A 76 -0.20 13.57 -15.72
CA VAL A 76 -0.47 12.16 -16.05
C VAL A 76 -0.80 11.34 -14.79
N ALA A 77 -0.12 11.60 -13.67
CA ALA A 77 -0.41 10.94 -12.41
C ALA A 77 -1.72 11.45 -11.76
N ARG A 78 -1.97 12.77 -11.82
CA ARG A 78 -3.18 13.41 -11.26
C ARG A 78 -4.44 13.00 -12.03
N ASP A 79 -4.37 12.93 -13.34
CA ASP A 79 -5.49 12.68 -14.23
C ASP A 79 -5.56 11.21 -14.67
N GLU A 80 -4.76 10.34 -14.07
CA GLU A 80 -4.72 8.93 -14.45
C GLU A 80 -6.13 8.33 -14.44
N ILE A 81 -6.59 7.84 -15.59
CA ILE A 81 -7.88 7.17 -15.77
C ILE A 81 -7.66 5.65 -15.73
N GLY A 82 -8.66 4.90 -15.24
CA GLY A 82 -8.61 3.43 -15.24
C GLY A 82 -7.81 2.86 -14.07
N ARG A 83 -7.03 1.81 -14.29
CA ARG A 83 -6.31 1.10 -13.22
C ARG A 83 -5.19 1.97 -12.62
N PRO A 84 -5.03 2.03 -11.29
CA PRO A 84 -4.00 2.87 -10.69
C PRO A 84 -2.58 2.31 -10.89
N SER A 85 -1.66 3.16 -11.36
CA SER A 85 -0.22 2.86 -11.38
C SER A 85 0.43 3.14 -10.03
N THR A 86 1.56 2.49 -9.78
CA THR A 86 2.48 2.87 -8.71
C THR A 86 3.53 3.82 -9.27
N TRP A 87 3.74 4.95 -8.62
CA TRP A 87 4.67 5.98 -9.05
C TRP A 87 5.89 5.99 -8.14
N ILE A 88 7.08 5.96 -8.75
CA ILE A 88 8.34 6.18 -8.07
C ILE A 88 8.60 7.69 -8.05
N ILE A 89 8.60 8.27 -6.86
CA ILE A 89 8.66 9.71 -6.64
C ILE A 89 9.92 10.01 -5.84
N PRO A 90 10.85 10.85 -6.35
CA PRO A 90 11.96 11.36 -5.55
C PRO A 90 11.46 12.07 -4.29
N VAL A 91 12.16 11.88 -3.18
CA VAL A 91 11.78 12.47 -1.88
C VAL A 91 12.90 13.31 -1.30
N ASN A 92 12.54 14.24 -0.42
CA ASN A 92 13.48 15.04 0.35
C ASN A 92 13.94 14.29 1.62
N SER A 93 14.82 14.94 2.39
CA SER A 93 15.40 14.38 3.63
C SER A 93 14.40 14.18 4.77
N ASP A 94 13.23 14.84 4.71
CA ASP A 94 12.22 14.77 5.77
C ASP A 94 11.36 13.50 5.65
N CYS A 95 11.43 12.82 4.50
CA CYS A 95 10.74 11.54 4.29
C CYS A 95 11.39 10.43 5.14
N PRO A 96 10.60 9.70 5.98
CA PRO A 96 11.13 8.61 6.78
C PRO A 96 11.81 7.52 5.95
N ARG A 97 13.08 7.24 6.24
CA ARG A 97 13.90 6.27 5.48
C ARG A 97 13.32 4.85 5.46
N ILE A 98 12.53 4.46 6.47
CA ILE A 98 11.87 3.15 6.51
C ILE A 98 10.83 2.99 5.37
N LEU A 99 10.22 4.08 4.92
CA LEU A 99 9.26 4.06 3.80
C LEU A 99 9.96 3.86 2.45
N THR A 100 11.17 4.40 2.30
CA THR A 100 11.96 4.31 1.07
C THR A 100 12.89 3.09 1.01
N GLY A 101 13.11 2.42 2.15
CA GLY A 101 14.17 1.42 2.28
C GLY A 101 15.57 2.03 2.14
N GLY A 102 15.74 3.29 2.55
CA GLY A 102 17.00 4.03 2.48
C GLY A 102 17.30 4.68 1.12
N ARG A 103 16.40 4.58 0.14
CA ARG A 103 16.53 5.19 -1.19
C ARG A 103 16.10 6.66 -1.18
N ASP A 104 16.50 7.41 -2.21
CA ASP A 104 16.09 8.81 -2.43
C ASP A 104 14.72 8.95 -3.12
N SER A 105 13.96 7.85 -3.19
CA SER A 105 12.62 7.83 -3.77
C SER A 105 11.70 6.86 -3.05
N MET A 106 10.41 7.15 -3.08
CA MET A 106 9.36 6.30 -2.54
C MET A 106 8.41 5.82 -3.63
N ALA A 107 7.78 4.66 -3.40
CA ALA A 107 6.73 4.15 -4.27
C ALA A 107 5.36 4.57 -3.71
N VAL A 108 4.58 5.35 -4.47
CA VAL A 108 3.24 5.81 -4.07
C VAL A 108 2.20 5.32 -5.07
N ARG A 109 1.07 4.82 -4.58
CA ARG A 109 -0.09 4.48 -5.41
C ARG A 109 -1.31 5.26 -4.93
N ARG A 110 -1.89 6.04 -5.84
CA ARG A 110 -3.21 6.65 -5.63
C ARG A 110 -4.29 5.59 -5.82
N ILE A 111 -5.00 5.26 -4.75
CA ILE A 111 -6.06 4.25 -4.77
C ILE A 111 -7.28 4.80 -5.52
N LYS A 112 -7.94 3.92 -6.29
CA LYS A 112 -9.20 4.23 -6.99
C LYS A 112 -10.40 3.42 -6.50
N MET A 113 -10.15 2.50 -5.57
CA MET A 113 -11.17 1.65 -4.97
C MET A 113 -11.94 2.41 -3.88
N PRO A 114 -13.25 2.71 -4.05
CA PRO A 114 -13.97 3.63 -3.16
C PRO A 114 -13.93 3.27 -1.67
N ALA A 115 -14.07 1.99 -1.35
CA ALA A 115 -14.03 1.53 0.04
C ALA A 115 -12.65 1.76 0.70
N LEU A 116 -11.55 1.55 -0.05
CA LEU A 116 -10.20 1.77 0.48
C LEU A 116 -9.83 3.26 0.48
N ILE A 117 -10.33 4.06 -0.45
CA ILE A 117 -10.28 5.53 -0.36
C ILE A 117 -10.96 5.99 0.93
N HIS A 118 -12.15 5.46 1.22
CA HIS A 118 -12.89 5.82 2.44
C HIS A 118 -12.11 5.42 3.70
N LEU A 119 -11.47 4.25 3.70
CA LEU A 119 -10.62 3.84 4.82
C LEU A 119 -9.43 4.79 5.00
N ILE A 120 -8.65 5.03 3.94
CA ILE A 120 -7.50 5.96 3.94
C ILE A 120 -7.93 7.37 4.38
N ALA A 121 -9.13 7.82 3.99
CA ALA A 121 -9.64 9.12 4.43
C ALA A 121 -9.86 9.23 5.95
N ASN A 122 -10.07 8.11 6.64
CA ASN A 122 -10.28 8.06 8.10
C ASN A 122 -9.00 7.76 8.88
N VAL A 123 -8.05 7.02 8.29
CA VAL A 123 -6.84 6.56 9.00
C VAL A 123 -5.54 7.21 8.53
N GLY A 124 -5.60 7.96 7.43
CA GLY A 124 -4.43 8.50 6.74
C GLY A 124 -3.80 7.51 5.75
N PRO A 125 -2.68 7.91 5.11
CA PRO A 125 -1.95 7.07 4.17
C PRO A 125 -1.48 5.76 4.81
N LEU A 126 -1.40 4.70 4.01
CA LEU A 126 -1.05 3.36 4.48
C LEU A 126 0.20 2.85 3.79
N VAL A 127 1.14 2.29 4.55
CA VAL A 127 2.11 1.35 3.99
C VAL A 127 1.34 0.13 3.49
N SER A 128 1.71 -0.39 2.33
CA SER A 128 1.17 -1.65 1.82
C SER A 128 2.19 -2.43 0.98
N THR A 129 2.07 -3.74 1.06
CA THR A 129 2.82 -4.69 0.23
C THR A 129 2.01 -5.95 0.05
N SER A 130 2.27 -6.75 -0.99
CA SER A 130 1.50 -7.96 -1.25
C SER A 130 1.50 -8.91 -0.04
N ALA A 131 0.31 -9.40 0.33
CA ALA A 131 0.12 -10.33 1.44
C ALA A 131 0.57 -11.72 1.03
N ASN A 132 1.87 -11.96 1.11
CA ASN A 132 2.54 -13.24 0.89
C ASN A 132 3.96 -13.13 1.43
N ARG A 133 4.57 -14.27 1.75
CA ARG A 133 6.02 -14.34 2.01
C ARG A 133 6.81 -14.00 0.75
N SER A 134 7.94 -13.31 0.89
CA SER A 134 8.82 -12.95 -0.22
C SER A 134 9.16 -14.16 -1.10
N GLY A 135 9.11 -13.97 -2.42
CA GLY A 135 9.34 -15.04 -3.40
C GLY A 135 8.15 -15.97 -3.65
N ARG A 136 7.07 -15.89 -2.87
CA ARG A 136 5.83 -16.63 -3.12
C ARG A 136 4.83 -15.81 -3.96
N PRO A 137 3.87 -16.46 -4.65
CA PRO A 137 2.78 -15.76 -5.32
C PRO A 137 1.94 -14.92 -4.34
N ALA A 138 1.43 -13.79 -4.82
CA ALA A 138 0.50 -12.97 -4.05
C ALA A 138 -0.88 -13.64 -3.95
N TYR A 139 -1.54 -13.49 -2.79
CA TYR A 139 -2.88 -14.04 -2.58
C TYR A 139 -3.96 -13.14 -3.17
N GLN A 140 -4.95 -13.75 -3.81
CA GLN A 140 -6.12 -13.07 -4.41
C GLN A 140 -7.38 -13.29 -3.58
N PHE A 141 -7.42 -14.38 -2.80
CA PHE A 141 -8.58 -14.75 -2.01
C PHE A 141 -8.31 -14.64 -0.51
N ARG A 142 -9.33 -14.19 0.23
CA ARG A 142 -9.27 -14.05 1.69
C ARG A 142 -8.83 -15.32 2.39
N TRP A 143 -9.35 -16.47 1.98
CA TRP A 143 -9.04 -17.76 2.60
C TRP A 143 -7.55 -18.12 2.48
N GLN A 144 -6.87 -17.71 1.41
CA GLN A 144 -5.43 -17.92 1.26
C GLN A 144 -4.67 -17.11 2.31
N VAL A 145 -5.05 -15.85 2.50
CA VAL A 145 -4.45 -14.97 3.51
C VAL A 145 -4.71 -15.50 4.91
N MET A 146 -5.96 -15.87 5.23
CA MET A 146 -6.32 -16.46 6.52
C MET A 146 -5.47 -17.68 6.86
N ASN A 147 -5.36 -18.63 5.93
CA ASN A 147 -4.64 -19.89 6.14
C ASN A 147 -3.13 -19.68 6.29
N GLN A 148 -2.55 -18.71 5.59
CA GLN A 148 -1.09 -18.56 5.48
C GLN A 148 -0.53 -17.50 6.42
N LEU A 149 -1.27 -16.41 6.66
CA LEU A 149 -0.81 -15.21 7.36
C LEU A 149 -1.77 -14.75 8.46
N GLY A 150 -2.97 -15.34 8.58
CA GLY A 150 -4.01 -14.85 9.51
C GLY A 150 -3.58 -14.82 10.98
N HIS A 151 -2.67 -15.72 11.38
CA HIS A 151 -2.12 -15.78 12.74
C HIS A 151 -0.95 -14.80 12.98
N LEU A 152 -0.52 -14.06 11.94
CA LEU A 152 0.61 -13.13 11.98
C LEU A 152 0.19 -11.65 11.87
N VAL A 153 -1.10 -11.40 11.64
CA VAL A 153 -1.69 -10.07 11.48
C VAL A 153 -2.82 -9.90 12.49
N ASP A 154 -3.17 -8.66 12.83
CA ASP A 154 -4.24 -8.41 13.82
C ASP A 154 -5.60 -8.71 13.22
N HIS A 155 -5.75 -8.51 11.91
CA HIS A 155 -7.00 -8.77 11.22
C HIS A 155 -6.82 -9.06 9.74
N VAL A 156 -7.73 -9.85 9.19
CA VAL A 156 -7.89 -10.06 7.75
C VAL A 156 -9.27 -9.57 7.35
N ALA A 157 -9.28 -8.45 6.63
CA ALA A 157 -10.49 -7.73 6.25
C ALA A 157 -11.51 -8.65 5.57
N ARG A 158 -12.79 -8.35 5.71
CA ARG A 158 -13.88 -9.05 5.03
C ARG A 158 -14.12 -8.38 3.69
N GLY A 159 -13.99 -9.12 2.61
CA GLY A 159 -14.17 -8.56 1.27
C GLY A 159 -13.51 -9.40 0.19
N ARG A 160 -13.37 -8.78 -0.99
CA ARG A 160 -12.76 -9.40 -2.16
C ARG A 160 -12.01 -8.34 -2.95
N THR A 161 -11.00 -8.76 -3.70
CA THR A 161 -10.33 -7.91 -4.69
C THR A 161 -11.29 -7.55 -5.84
N GLN A 162 -10.96 -6.55 -6.64
CA GLN A 162 -11.71 -6.23 -7.87
C GLN A 162 -11.43 -7.21 -9.04
N GLY A 163 -10.49 -8.15 -8.87
CA GLY A 163 -10.27 -9.26 -9.82
C GLY A 163 -9.19 -9.00 -10.86
N TYR A 164 -8.41 -7.92 -10.72
CA TYR A 164 -7.27 -7.67 -11.59
C TYR A 164 -6.18 -8.73 -11.39
N ARG A 165 -5.71 -9.36 -12.48
CA ARG A 165 -4.76 -10.48 -12.41
C ARG A 165 -3.29 -10.08 -12.45
N GLN A 166 -2.97 -8.98 -13.11
CA GLN A 166 -1.59 -8.49 -13.22
C GLN A 166 -1.24 -7.62 -12.00
N PRO A 167 0.02 -7.41 -11.64
CA PRO A 167 0.41 -6.33 -10.72
C PRO A 167 0.09 -4.95 -11.33
N SER A 168 0.18 -3.86 -10.57
CA SER A 168 0.05 -2.51 -11.17
C SER A 168 1.25 -2.21 -12.05
N THR A 169 1.08 -1.33 -13.03
CA THR A 169 2.20 -0.68 -13.70
C THR A 169 3.02 0.15 -12.70
N ILE A 170 4.33 0.25 -12.91
CA ILE A 170 5.25 1.12 -12.15
C ILE A 170 5.80 2.18 -13.10
N ARG A 171 5.71 3.45 -12.71
CA ARG A 171 6.13 4.60 -13.52
C ARG A 171 7.07 5.50 -12.72
N ASN A 172 7.98 6.18 -13.40
CA ASN A 172 8.77 7.26 -12.80
C ASN A 172 7.97 8.57 -12.84
N MET A 173 7.87 9.30 -11.72
CA MET A 173 7.08 10.53 -11.63
C MET A 173 7.63 11.69 -12.47
N GLN A 174 8.95 11.83 -12.57
CA GLN A 174 9.58 12.93 -13.29
C GLN A 174 9.54 12.73 -14.80
N THR A 175 9.82 11.50 -15.26
CA THR A 175 9.97 11.20 -16.69
C THR A 175 8.71 10.59 -17.32
N GLY A 176 7.78 10.09 -16.50
CA GLY A 176 6.62 9.32 -16.97
C GLY A 176 6.95 7.92 -17.48
N THR A 177 8.22 7.52 -17.50
CA THR A 177 8.67 6.24 -18.09
C THR A 177 8.10 5.06 -17.32
N ILE A 178 7.61 4.05 -18.05
CA ILE A 178 7.15 2.79 -17.47
C ILE A 178 8.40 1.97 -17.11
N ILE A 179 8.55 1.69 -15.81
CA ILE A 179 9.63 0.86 -15.25
C ILE A 179 9.21 -0.62 -15.32
N ARG A 180 7.92 -0.89 -15.15
CA ARG A 180 7.34 -2.24 -15.22
C ARG A 180 5.87 -2.15 -15.61
N GLU A 181 5.42 -2.98 -16.54
CA GLU A 181 4.00 -3.11 -16.89
C GLU A 181 3.14 -3.77 -15.81
#